data_AF-A0A1C5C974-F1
#
_entry.id   AF-A0A1C5C974-F1
#
_cell.length_a   1.000
_cell.length_b   1.000
_cell.length_c   1.000
_cell.angle_alpha   90.00
_cell.angle_beta   90.00
_cell.angle_gamma   90.00
#
_symmetry.space_group_name_H-M   'P 1'
#
loop_
_entity.id
_entity.type
_entity.pdbx_description
1 polymer ?
#
loop_
_entity_poly.entity_id
_entity_poly.type
_entity_poly.pdbx_seq_one_letter_code
_entity_poly.pdbx_strand_id
1 'polypeptide(L)'
;MSWDEGRGLVQADRRRIQTAVLSSAESEEPLMLPMEAIELDVFRHRYEGETFWCGTLLGGCGGQLTTKLYTDRACHFAHHPAPDGLPHECGRRARGVNSADHLYVRSAAAAWLAGHGEQASFDYTGSAGAPLGSVVDIRWPRGALRVHLDQAVAPVWDDGLEPVLGLGVPVDRDTLIRRWYVHRIRLDSEGTSRRVRIGTEAFARPTEWFALEECEVTERGLSTPAVQRIVQARSAAAPAKWTPGQNTDTAQDTRARELLRKLLYARRTESIALAESVCREMPELAGVSPRLQEQLDAALRSGLVWIEKEVGARRGLFASLEQAVAEKRAGKVKKLLRHAKTAAKDACSEEESRVIDAADGCLTAIAAARSKRLNTLLDDLDQLPPDPDLDVLRIKVRELLRAASEAGSIGPHRQAKVEAWRERVRHTAGPLQPGQGKRLPQLHRQVTRKRWLERRCPRCGANSGQQCAVDTMPGETRRVPHDERLKPIIDERREQQRSRRPWRVYEVTCPDCGQEPEQRCTTSGGPHRSRVELAKEYTRLKKAHS
;
A
#
# COMPACT_ATOMS: atom_id res chain seq x y z
N MET A 1 21.14 17.77 -15.38
CA MET A 1 20.44 16.54 -15.77
C MET A 1 19.86 15.95 -14.51
N SER A 2 18.57 16.22 -14.30
CA SER A 2 17.80 15.91 -13.10
C SER A 2 17.07 14.59 -13.34
N TRP A 3 17.30 13.63 -12.44
CA TRP A 3 16.55 12.38 -12.36
C TRP A 3 15.50 12.57 -11.27
N ASP A 4 14.34 13.11 -11.62
CA ASP A 4 13.19 13.13 -10.71
C ASP A 4 11.89 13.16 -11.51
N GLU A 5 11.59 12.07 -12.21
CA GLU A 5 10.24 11.73 -12.66
C GLU A 5 10.14 10.21 -12.86
N GLY A 6 9.28 9.55 -12.08
CA GLY A 6 8.87 8.17 -12.36
C GLY A 6 9.15 7.12 -11.28
N ARG A 7 8.57 7.27 -10.09
CA ARG A 7 8.13 6.10 -9.31
C ARG A 7 6.70 6.30 -8.85
N GLY A 8 5.80 5.51 -9.43
CA GLY A 8 4.42 5.42 -8.99
C GLY A 8 4.39 5.07 -7.50
N LEU A 9 3.72 5.92 -6.73
CA LEU A 9 3.34 5.64 -5.36
C LEU A 9 2.51 4.34 -5.35
N VAL A 10 3.16 3.21 -5.04
CA VAL A 10 2.48 2.03 -4.52
C VAL A 10 1.85 2.49 -3.22
N GLN A 11 0.57 2.83 -3.26
CA GLN A 11 -0.21 3.16 -2.08
C GLN A 11 -0.10 1.97 -1.11
N ALA A 12 0.68 2.15 -0.03
CA ALA A 12 0.95 1.09 0.94
C ALA A 12 -0.38 0.54 1.49
N ASP A 13 -0.63 -0.75 1.24
CA ASP A 13 -1.80 -1.46 1.78
C ASP A 13 -1.64 -1.58 3.30
N ARG A 14 -2.23 -0.64 4.05
CA ARG A 14 -2.16 -0.51 5.52
C ARG A 14 -2.69 -1.74 6.28
N ARG A 15 -3.23 -2.74 5.58
CA ARG A 15 -3.66 -4.01 6.16
C ARG A 15 -2.52 -5.00 6.41
N ARG A 16 -1.34 -4.77 5.83
CA ARG A 16 -0.20 -5.70 5.83
C ARG A 16 0.90 -5.27 6.79
N ILE A 17 1.48 -6.22 7.51
CA ILE A 17 2.55 -5.98 8.48
C ILE A 17 3.86 -5.74 7.73
N GLN A 18 4.40 -4.53 7.81
CA GLN A 18 5.65 -4.14 7.13
C GLN A 18 6.86 -4.11 8.06
N THR A 19 6.66 -4.18 9.37
CA THR A 19 7.76 -4.12 10.35
C THR A 19 7.68 -5.26 11.36
N ALA A 20 8.86 -5.72 11.78
CA ALA A 20 9.07 -6.75 12.77
C ALA A 20 10.24 -6.35 13.68
N VAL A 21 10.49 -7.15 14.72
CA VAL A 21 11.72 -7.08 15.52
C VAL A 21 12.52 -8.38 15.36
N LEU A 22 13.84 -8.29 15.50
CA LEU A 22 14.76 -9.41 15.34
C LEU A 22 14.88 -10.24 16.62
N SER A 23 15.09 -11.54 16.45
CA SER A 23 15.50 -12.53 17.47
C SER A 23 14.47 -12.86 18.57
N SER A 24 13.70 -11.89 19.10
CA SER A 24 12.66 -12.15 20.13
C SER A 24 11.51 -11.14 20.09
N ALA A 25 10.39 -11.46 20.75
CA ALA A 25 9.22 -10.59 20.84
C ALA A 25 9.44 -9.27 21.59
N GLU A 26 10.35 -9.27 22.57
CA GLU A 26 10.70 -8.09 23.39
C GLU A 26 11.91 -7.32 22.82
N SER A 27 12.43 -7.76 21.67
CA SER A 27 13.56 -7.10 21.03
C SER A 27 13.21 -5.69 20.61
N GLU A 28 14.22 -4.83 20.68
CA GLU A 28 14.12 -3.42 20.32
C GLU A 28 14.86 -3.12 19.02
N GLU A 29 15.29 -4.16 18.30
CA GLU A 29 15.95 -4.06 17.00
C GLU A 29 14.89 -4.11 15.89
N PRO A 30 14.45 -2.96 15.34
CA PRO A 30 13.41 -2.93 14.35
C PRO A 30 13.92 -3.35 12.99
N LEU A 31 13.02 -3.92 12.19
CA LEU A 31 13.31 -4.30 10.83
C LEU A 31 12.13 -3.98 9.92
N MET A 32 12.42 -3.43 8.74
CA MET A 32 11.42 -3.22 7.70
C MET A 32 11.58 -4.26 6.60
N LEU A 33 10.48 -4.89 6.20
CA LEU A 33 10.49 -5.77 5.05
C LEU A 33 10.47 -4.96 3.75
N PRO A 34 11.32 -5.29 2.77
CA PRO A 34 11.19 -4.74 1.43
C PRO A 34 9.83 -5.08 0.82
N MET A 35 9.26 -4.14 0.07
CA MET A 35 7.97 -4.36 -0.60
C MET A 35 8.14 -5.15 -1.91
N GLU A 36 9.31 -5.05 -2.55
CA GLU A 36 9.62 -5.67 -3.84
C GLU A 36 10.15 -7.11 -3.67
N ALA A 37 9.72 -8.01 -4.56
CA ALA A 37 10.08 -9.43 -4.49
C ALA A 37 11.61 -9.67 -4.62
N ILE A 38 12.27 -8.89 -5.49
CA ILE A 38 13.71 -9.02 -5.75
C ILE A 38 14.50 -8.61 -4.50
N GLU A 39 14.08 -7.54 -3.82
CA GLU A 39 14.71 -7.07 -2.59
C GLU A 39 14.43 -8.00 -1.40
N LEU A 40 13.28 -8.69 -1.40
CA LEU A 40 12.95 -9.68 -0.38
C LEU A 40 13.91 -10.88 -0.39
N ASP A 41 14.33 -11.34 -1.57
CA ASP A 41 15.28 -12.46 -1.64
C ASP A 41 16.66 -12.06 -1.09
N VAL A 42 17.14 -10.84 -1.40
CA VAL A 42 18.36 -10.27 -0.79
C VAL A 42 18.21 -10.13 0.73
N PHE A 43 17.05 -9.66 1.19
CA PHE A 43 16.74 -9.55 2.61
C PHE A 43 16.79 -10.91 3.31
N ARG A 44 16.18 -11.95 2.73
CA ARG A 44 16.18 -13.30 3.31
C ARG A 44 17.57 -13.88 3.44
N HIS A 45 18.43 -13.64 2.46
CA HIS A 45 19.81 -14.08 2.53
C HIS A 45 20.62 -13.31 3.57
N ARG A 46 20.38 -11.99 3.70
CA ARG A 46 21.05 -11.16 4.73
C ARG A 46 20.73 -11.60 6.15
N TYR A 47 19.49 -12.02 6.41
CA TYR A 47 19.00 -12.45 7.73
C TYR A 47 18.82 -13.97 7.81
N GLU A 48 19.64 -14.73 7.09
CA GLU A 48 19.61 -16.19 7.15
C GLU A 48 19.98 -16.68 8.54
N GLY A 49 19.12 -17.51 9.15
CA GLY A 49 19.29 -17.99 10.53
C GLY A 49 18.63 -17.11 11.60
N GLU A 50 18.22 -15.89 11.26
CA GLU A 50 17.51 -15.01 12.19
C GLU A 50 16.00 -15.30 12.25
N THR A 51 15.37 -14.88 13.35
CA THR A 51 13.92 -14.98 13.53
C THR A 51 13.27 -13.61 13.59
N PHE A 52 12.07 -13.49 13.03
CA PHE A 52 11.30 -12.25 13.00
C PHE A 52 10.10 -12.37 13.92
N TRP A 53 9.78 -11.31 14.65
CA TRP A 53 8.72 -11.33 15.65
C TRP A 53 7.79 -10.14 15.52
N CYS A 54 6.51 -10.38 15.81
CA CYS A 54 5.49 -9.35 15.93
C CYS A 54 5.66 -8.67 17.30
N GLY A 55 6.69 -7.82 17.40
CA GLY A 55 7.19 -7.32 18.69
C GLY A 55 6.14 -6.61 19.55
N THR A 56 6.24 -6.78 20.86
CA THR A 56 5.34 -6.17 21.85
C THR A 56 5.46 -4.65 21.84
N LEU A 57 6.68 -4.14 21.71
CA LEU A 57 6.97 -2.72 21.48
C LEU A 57 6.53 -2.22 20.10
N LEU A 58 6.06 -3.07 19.19
CA LEU A 58 5.37 -2.62 17.97
C LEU A 58 3.84 -2.55 18.15
N GLY A 59 3.35 -2.73 19.38
CA GLY A 59 1.94 -3.02 19.67
C GLY A 59 1.49 -4.36 19.08
N GLY A 60 2.44 -5.28 18.88
CA GLY A 60 2.24 -6.63 18.37
C GLY A 60 1.83 -7.64 19.44
N CYS A 61 1.57 -8.88 19.01
CA CYS A 61 1.11 -9.95 19.89
C CYS A 61 2.24 -10.87 20.39
N GLY A 62 3.50 -10.58 20.05
CA GLY A 62 4.65 -11.41 20.40
C GLY A 62 4.77 -12.71 19.58
N GLY A 63 3.91 -12.93 18.59
CA GLY A 63 3.98 -14.12 17.74
C GLY A 63 5.12 -14.05 16.70
N GLN A 64 5.73 -15.20 16.40
CA GLN A 64 6.75 -15.29 15.36
C GLN A 64 6.17 -15.01 13.97
N LEU A 65 6.94 -14.31 13.15
CA LEU A 65 6.58 -13.89 11.80
C LEU A 65 7.42 -14.62 10.74
N THR A 66 6.78 -14.87 9.60
CA THR A 66 7.41 -15.32 8.36
C THR A 66 7.24 -14.26 7.27
N THR A 67 8.05 -14.32 6.22
CA THR A 67 7.98 -13.40 5.09
C THR A 67 7.14 -13.98 3.96
N LYS A 68 6.18 -13.20 3.43
CA LYS A 68 5.38 -13.60 2.27
C LYS A 68 5.88 -12.90 1.01
N LEU A 69 6.44 -13.70 0.10
CA LEU A 69 6.87 -13.26 -1.22
C LEU A 69 5.67 -13.17 -2.17
N TYR A 70 5.48 -11.99 -2.75
CA TYR A 70 4.49 -11.73 -3.77
C TYR A 70 5.15 -10.99 -4.93
N THR A 71 4.82 -11.39 -6.16
CA THR A 71 5.30 -10.71 -7.38
C THR A 71 4.25 -9.78 -7.98
N ASP A 72 3.01 -9.88 -7.51
CA ASP A 72 1.84 -9.10 -7.96
C ASP A 72 1.36 -8.09 -6.91
N ARG A 73 1.95 -8.09 -5.71
CA ARG A 73 1.58 -7.21 -4.59
C ARG A 73 2.77 -7.00 -3.65
N ALA A 74 2.69 -6.01 -2.77
CA ALA A 74 3.74 -5.76 -1.77
C ALA A 74 4.00 -6.99 -0.87
N CYS A 75 5.26 -7.39 -0.78
CA CYS A 75 5.75 -8.33 0.22
C CYS A 75 5.45 -7.79 1.63
N HIS A 76 5.22 -8.71 2.57
CA HIS A 76 4.91 -8.36 3.96
C HIS A 76 5.22 -9.51 4.91
N PHE A 77 5.31 -9.21 6.19
CA PHE A 77 5.33 -10.21 7.24
C PHE A 77 3.93 -10.81 7.47
N ALA A 78 3.89 -12.09 7.83
CA ALA A 78 2.69 -12.80 8.25
C ALA A 78 3.01 -13.68 9.46
N HIS A 79 2.05 -13.88 10.36
CA HIS A 79 2.23 -14.83 11.46
C HIS A 79 2.41 -16.24 10.91
N HIS A 80 3.19 -17.05 11.64
CA HIS A 80 3.13 -18.49 11.47
C HIS A 80 1.71 -18.99 11.77
N PRO A 81 1.21 -20.00 11.04
CA PRO A 81 -0.06 -20.64 11.36
C PRO A 81 -0.03 -21.16 12.80
N ALA A 82 -1.11 -20.99 13.55
CA ALA A 82 -1.22 -21.59 14.86
C ALA A 82 -1.23 -23.13 14.75
N PRO A 83 -0.83 -23.88 15.79
CA PRO A 83 -0.78 -25.35 15.76
C PRO A 83 -2.11 -26.02 15.42
N ASP A 84 -3.22 -25.35 15.71
CA ASP A 84 -4.60 -25.76 15.42
C ASP A 84 -5.07 -25.40 13.99
N GLY A 85 -4.23 -24.73 13.20
CA GLY A 85 -4.54 -24.27 11.85
C GLY A 85 -5.47 -23.06 11.79
N LEU A 86 -5.85 -22.47 12.93
CA LEU A 86 -6.67 -21.28 12.97
C LEU A 86 -5.87 -20.01 12.59
N PRO A 87 -6.52 -18.99 12.01
CA PRO A 87 -5.87 -17.72 11.74
C PRO A 87 -5.45 -17.06 13.06
N HIS A 88 -4.17 -16.69 13.19
CA HIS A 88 -3.69 -15.96 14.36
C HIS A 88 -4.37 -14.60 14.44
N GLU A 89 -5.16 -14.37 15.49
CA GLU A 89 -5.77 -13.06 15.76
C GLU A 89 -4.69 -12.12 16.32
N CYS A 90 -4.36 -11.06 15.58
CA CYS A 90 -3.39 -10.07 16.00
C CYS A 90 -4.07 -8.71 16.13
N GLY A 91 -4.14 -8.20 17.36
CA GLY A 91 -4.73 -6.89 17.68
C GLY A 91 -3.94 -5.68 17.17
N ARG A 92 -2.76 -5.90 16.56
CA ARG A 92 -1.87 -4.86 16.07
C ARG A 92 -2.59 -3.97 15.04
N ARG A 93 -2.78 -2.69 15.40
CA ARG A 93 -3.45 -1.67 14.58
C ARG A 93 -2.48 -0.96 13.63
N ALA A 94 -1.28 -0.64 14.09
CA ALA A 94 -0.24 0.02 13.29
C ALA A 94 0.59 -1.02 12.53
N ARG A 95 0.36 -1.13 11.22
CA ARG A 95 0.98 -2.17 10.36
C ARG A 95 1.91 -1.61 9.28
N GLY A 96 1.88 -0.30 9.07
CA GLY A 96 2.72 0.38 8.09
C GLY A 96 4.18 0.49 8.52
N VAL A 97 5.02 0.93 7.59
CA VAL A 97 6.45 1.20 7.80
C VAL A 97 6.67 2.13 8.99
N ASN A 98 5.75 3.07 9.21
CA ASN A 98 5.84 4.08 10.26
C ASN A 98 5.54 3.54 11.69
N SER A 99 5.26 2.24 11.84
CA SER A 99 4.89 1.66 13.16
C SER A 99 6.08 1.31 14.03
N ALA A 100 7.30 1.29 13.47
CA ALA A 100 8.54 0.99 14.19
C ALA A 100 9.39 2.25 14.44
N ASP A 101 8.82 3.43 14.23
CA ASP A 101 9.54 4.71 14.17
C ASP A 101 10.26 5.00 15.47
N HIS A 102 9.58 4.76 16.58
CA HIS A 102 10.11 4.93 17.93
C HIS A 102 11.31 4.01 18.20
N LEU A 103 11.34 2.78 17.66
CA LEU A 103 12.50 1.89 17.80
C LEU A 103 13.68 2.37 16.95
N TYR A 104 13.43 2.87 15.74
CA TYR A 104 14.49 3.47 14.91
C TYR A 104 15.04 4.75 15.55
N VAL A 105 14.17 5.58 16.15
CA VAL A 105 14.58 6.77 16.92
C VAL A 105 15.45 6.38 18.09
N ARG A 106 15.04 5.37 18.88
CA ARG A 106 15.85 4.87 19.98
C ARG A 106 17.21 4.37 19.50
N SER A 107 17.25 3.49 18.51
CA SER A 107 18.50 2.91 18.00
C SER A 107 19.47 4.00 17.53
N ALA A 108 18.97 4.98 16.76
CA ALA A 108 19.77 6.10 16.28
C ALA A 108 20.24 7.00 17.44
N ALA A 109 19.36 7.35 18.38
CA ALA A 109 19.71 8.18 19.52
C ALA A 109 20.70 7.49 20.47
N ALA A 110 20.57 6.18 20.69
CA ALA A 110 21.49 5.39 21.49
C ALA A 110 22.90 5.38 20.85
N ALA A 111 22.98 5.14 19.55
CA ALA A 111 24.25 5.16 18.82
C ALA A 111 24.89 6.57 18.84
N TRP A 112 24.08 7.61 18.60
CA TRP A 112 24.53 9.00 18.62
C TRP A 112 25.05 9.41 20.01
N LEU A 113 24.30 9.14 21.08
CA LEU A 113 24.70 9.47 22.46
C LEU A 113 25.93 8.67 22.90
N ALA A 114 26.00 7.37 22.57
CA ALA A 114 27.18 6.55 22.85
C ALA A 114 28.43 7.09 22.12
N GLY A 115 28.28 7.57 20.88
CA GLY A 115 29.36 8.24 20.14
C GLY A 115 29.88 9.53 20.81
N HIS A 116 29.07 10.14 21.67
CA HIS A 116 29.44 11.31 22.48
C HIS A 116 29.82 10.95 23.93
N GLY A 117 29.99 9.65 24.24
CA GLY A 117 30.32 9.17 25.57
C GLY A 117 29.17 9.25 26.58
N GLU A 118 27.93 9.44 26.12
CA GLU A 118 26.73 9.50 26.95
C GLU A 118 26.03 8.15 27.04
N GLN A 119 25.53 7.82 28.23
CA GLN A 119 24.61 6.70 28.42
C GLN A 119 23.18 7.21 28.53
N ALA A 120 22.29 6.63 27.73
CA ALA A 120 20.90 7.06 27.62
C ALA A 120 19.93 5.99 28.11
N SER A 121 18.88 6.42 28.81
CA SER A 121 17.69 5.63 29.07
C SER A 121 16.55 6.06 28.17
N PHE A 122 15.67 5.10 27.87
CA PHE A 122 14.57 5.26 26.93
C PHE A 122 13.27 4.82 27.58
N ASP A 123 12.23 5.63 27.42
CA ASP A 123 10.88 5.31 27.90
C ASP A 123 9.86 5.55 26.79
N TYR A 124 8.94 4.60 26.65
CA TYR A 124 7.86 4.60 25.66
C TYR A 124 6.49 4.85 26.29
N THR A 125 6.44 5.07 27.61
CA THR A 125 5.20 5.38 28.33
C THR A 125 4.72 6.77 27.94
N GLY A 126 3.82 6.81 26.96
CA GLY A 126 3.02 8.02 26.76
C GLY A 126 2.14 8.28 27.99
N SER A 127 1.69 9.53 28.14
CA SER A 127 0.61 9.88 29.09
C SER A 127 -0.51 8.83 29.03
N ALA A 128 -1.02 8.39 30.19
CA ALA A 128 -1.98 7.29 30.30
C ALA A 128 -3.03 7.27 29.16
N GLY A 129 -2.96 6.24 28.31
CA GLY A 129 -3.87 6.05 27.17
C GLY A 129 -3.32 6.42 25.78
N ALA A 130 -2.11 7.01 25.69
CA ALA A 130 -1.47 7.27 24.40
C ALA A 130 -1.05 5.96 23.70
N PRO A 131 -1.19 5.85 22.36
CA PRO A 131 -0.71 4.68 21.62
C PRO A 131 0.79 4.49 21.79
N LEU A 132 1.21 3.23 21.96
CA LEU A 132 2.61 2.87 22.05
C LEU A 132 3.35 3.32 20.78
N GLY A 133 4.49 3.99 20.97
CA GLY A 133 5.31 4.53 19.88
C GLY A 133 4.93 5.93 19.40
N SER A 134 3.97 6.60 20.05
CA SER A 134 3.63 8.01 19.77
C SER A 134 4.68 8.97 20.32
N VAL A 135 5.26 8.63 21.48
CA VAL A 135 6.26 9.43 22.19
C VAL A 135 7.44 8.55 22.60
N VAL A 136 8.65 9.11 22.53
CA VAL A 136 9.87 8.52 23.09
C VAL A 136 10.53 9.54 23.99
N ASP A 137 10.65 9.22 25.27
CA ASP A 137 11.45 10.00 26.21
C ASP A 137 12.87 9.44 26.22
N ILE A 138 13.84 10.32 26.01
CA ILE A 138 15.26 10.00 25.96
C ILE A 138 15.93 10.82 27.05
N ARG A 139 16.59 10.15 28.02
CA ARG A 139 17.25 10.82 29.14
C ARG A 139 18.70 10.39 29.24
N TRP A 140 19.60 11.34 29.48
CA TRP A 140 21.01 11.10 29.78
C TRP A 140 21.46 12.08 30.88
N PRO A 141 22.63 11.90 31.52
CA PRO A 141 23.03 12.71 32.67
C PRO A 141 22.98 14.23 32.46
N ARG A 142 23.23 14.69 31.23
CA ARG A 142 23.32 16.11 30.88
C ARG A 142 22.10 16.67 30.14
N GLY A 143 21.03 15.90 29.98
CA GLY A 143 19.84 16.39 29.27
C GLY A 143 18.75 15.36 29.03
N ALA A 144 17.64 15.83 28.47
CA ALA A 144 16.53 14.98 28.09
C ALA A 144 15.82 15.52 26.84
N LEU A 145 15.37 14.62 25.97
CA LEU A 145 14.52 14.92 24.81
C LEU A 145 13.20 14.18 24.93
N ARG A 146 12.14 14.79 24.42
CA ARG A 146 10.88 14.12 24.17
C ARG A 146 10.54 14.15 22.68
N VAL A 147 10.56 12.99 22.05
CA VAL A 147 10.28 12.86 20.61
C VAL A 147 8.80 12.56 20.41
N HIS A 148 8.05 13.49 19.81
CA HIS A 148 6.65 13.31 19.42
C HIS A 148 6.56 12.85 17.97
N LEU A 149 6.18 11.60 17.72
CA LEU A 149 6.10 11.04 16.37
C LEU A 149 4.76 11.29 15.68
N ASP A 150 3.70 11.54 16.46
CA ASP A 150 2.37 11.89 15.98
C ASP A 150 1.64 12.88 16.92
N GLN A 151 0.38 13.17 16.61
CA GLN A 151 -0.44 14.13 17.35
C GLN A 151 -1.16 13.53 18.57
N ALA A 152 -0.92 12.26 18.92
CA ALA A 152 -1.66 11.60 20.00
C ALA A 152 -1.35 12.19 21.39
N VAL A 153 -0.17 12.78 21.56
CA VAL A 153 0.25 13.48 22.77
C VAL A 153 0.71 14.89 22.40
N ALA A 154 0.05 15.90 22.97
CA ALA A 154 0.41 17.28 22.76
C ALA A 154 1.80 17.59 23.35
N PRO A 155 2.65 18.36 22.64
CA PRO A 155 3.96 18.75 23.17
C PRO A 155 3.81 19.68 24.37
N VAL A 156 4.61 19.41 25.40
CA VAL A 156 4.79 20.26 26.56
C VAL A 156 6.14 20.94 26.42
N TRP A 157 6.17 22.27 26.50
CA TRP A 157 7.36 23.04 26.10
C TRP A 157 8.33 23.34 27.25
N ASP A 158 7.86 23.28 28.49
CA ASP A 158 8.57 23.80 29.67
C ASP A 158 8.62 22.78 30.84
N ASP A 159 8.59 21.47 30.54
CA ASP A 159 8.67 20.39 31.54
C ASP A 159 10.07 19.79 31.73
N GLY A 160 11.08 20.44 31.16
CA GLY A 160 12.49 20.02 31.27
C GLY A 160 12.92 18.96 30.25
N LEU A 161 12.02 18.46 29.39
CA LEU A 161 12.40 17.66 28.22
C LEU A 161 12.29 18.51 26.97
N GLU A 162 13.38 18.66 26.21
CA GLU A 162 13.33 19.44 24.96
C GLU A 162 12.50 18.69 23.89
N PRO A 163 11.41 19.29 23.36
CA PRO A 163 10.54 18.59 22.41
C PRO A 163 11.14 18.51 21.01
N VAL A 164 11.09 17.31 20.43
CA VAL A 164 11.46 17.04 19.03
C VAL A 164 10.22 16.54 18.30
N LEU A 165 9.78 17.27 17.27
CA LEU A 165 8.43 17.10 16.73
C LEU A 165 8.42 16.47 15.33
N GLY A 166 7.64 15.41 15.18
CA GLY A 166 7.35 14.81 13.89
C GLY A 166 6.68 15.80 12.94
N LEU A 167 6.81 15.59 11.62
CA LEU A 167 6.22 16.45 10.58
C LEU A 167 4.71 16.67 10.73
N GLY A 168 4.00 15.70 11.32
CA GLY A 168 2.57 15.77 11.54
C GLY A 168 2.17 16.57 12.77
N VAL A 169 3.09 16.96 13.66
CA VAL A 169 2.75 17.64 14.92
C VAL A 169 2.68 19.15 14.69
N PRO A 170 1.51 19.81 14.87
CA PRO A 170 1.41 21.24 14.63
C PRO A 170 2.17 22.06 15.68
N VAL A 171 2.69 23.22 15.27
CA VAL A 171 3.30 24.21 16.16
C VAL A 171 2.69 25.56 15.81
N ASP A 172 2.21 26.28 16.82
CA ASP A 172 1.63 27.61 16.63
C ASP A 172 2.73 28.66 16.38
N ARG A 173 2.33 29.74 15.70
CA ARG A 173 3.23 30.82 15.33
C ARG A 173 3.87 31.49 16.55
N ASP A 174 3.13 31.65 17.63
CA ASP A 174 3.63 32.37 18.81
C ASP A 174 4.69 31.54 19.52
N THR A 175 4.56 30.22 19.54
CA THR A 175 5.61 29.32 20.04
C THR A 175 6.89 29.43 19.23
N LEU A 176 6.82 29.45 17.89
CA LEU A 176 8.01 29.67 17.04
C LEU A 176 8.65 31.05 17.26
N ILE A 177 7.84 32.08 17.48
CA ILE A 177 8.34 33.43 17.78
C ILE A 177 9.02 33.47 19.14
N ARG A 178 8.41 32.86 20.17
CA ARG A 178 8.94 32.84 21.54
C ARG A 178 10.23 32.01 21.67
N ARG A 179 10.23 30.78 21.13
CA ARG A 179 11.37 29.84 21.22
C ARG A 179 12.42 30.03 20.13
N TRP A 180 12.15 30.84 19.11
CA TRP A 180 12.99 31.14 17.93
C TRP A 180 13.13 29.97 16.96
N TYR A 181 13.16 28.75 17.47
CA TYR A 181 13.17 27.51 16.70
C TYR A 181 12.46 26.39 17.46
N VAL A 182 12.14 25.32 16.74
CA VAL A 182 11.76 24.01 17.28
C VAL A 182 12.49 22.91 16.50
N HIS A 183 12.78 21.81 17.18
CA HIS A 183 13.35 20.64 16.52
C HIS A 183 12.27 19.85 15.81
N ARG A 184 12.56 19.44 14.57
CA ARG A 184 11.75 18.53 13.79
C ARG A 184 12.43 17.17 13.67
N ILE A 185 11.64 16.13 13.51
CA ILE A 185 12.15 14.81 13.14
C ILE A 185 11.36 14.26 11.96
N ARG A 186 12.09 13.63 11.04
CA ARG A 186 11.52 12.75 10.03
C ARG A 186 12.40 11.52 9.89
N LEU A 187 11.84 10.47 9.32
CA LEU A 187 12.56 9.24 9.06
C LEU A 187 12.44 8.89 7.59
N ASP A 188 13.59 8.83 6.93
CA ASP A 188 13.70 8.53 5.50
C ASP A 188 13.97 7.02 5.34
N SER A 189 13.23 6.35 4.46
CA SER A 189 13.44 4.92 4.20
C SER A 189 14.69 4.70 3.36
N GLU A 190 15.62 3.88 3.84
CA GLU A 190 16.83 3.48 3.12
C GLU A 190 16.96 1.96 3.10
N GLY A 191 16.55 1.36 1.97
CA GLY A 191 16.46 -0.09 1.83
C GLY A 191 15.54 -0.69 2.89
N THR A 192 16.11 -1.49 3.80
CA THR A 192 15.40 -2.23 4.86
C THR A 192 15.41 -1.52 6.21
N SER A 193 15.97 -0.30 6.26
CA SER A 193 16.14 0.48 7.48
C SER A 193 15.53 1.88 7.30
N ARG A 194 15.50 2.65 8.39
CA ARG A 194 15.05 4.04 8.38
C ARG A 194 16.07 4.94 9.04
N ARG A 195 16.46 6.00 8.34
CA ARG A 195 17.41 6.99 8.86
C ARG A 195 16.69 8.17 9.49
N VAL A 196 17.13 8.55 10.67
CA VAL A 196 16.66 9.74 11.39
C VAL A 196 17.27 10.99 10.74
N ARG A 197 16.43 11.98 10.46
CA ARG A 197 16.83 13.33 10.08
C ARG A 197 16.25 14.32 11.06
N ILE A 198 17.10 15.22 11.56
CA ILE A 198 16.72 16.28 12.48
C ILE A 198 16.57 17.58 11.71
N GLY A 199 15.43 18.22 11.87
CA GLY A 199 15.13 19.51 11.25
C GLY A 199 15.15 20.65 12.26
N THR A 200 15.34 21.86 11.77
CA THR A 200 15.15 23.09 12.54
C THR A 200 14.10 23.94 11.84
N GLU A 201 12.94 24.06 12.45
CA GLU A 201 11.90 24.98 12.00
C GLU A 201 12.01 26.28 12.78
N ALA A 202 12.04 27.40 12.06
CA ALA A 202 12.11 28.73 12.64
C ALA A 202 11.07 29.65 11.98
N PHE A 203 10.67 30.70 12.68
CA PHE A 203 9.67 31.63 12.18
C PHE A 203 10.08 32.23 10.82
N ALA A 204 9.18 32.16 9.84
CA ALA A 204 9.35 32.68 8.48
C ALA A 204 10.56 32.09 7.70
N ARG A 205 11.01 30.88 8.06
CA ARG A 205 12.08 30.15 7.35
C ARG A 205 11.62 28.73 7.03
N PRO A 206 12.03 28.15 5.89
CA PRO A 206 11.81 26.73 5.63
C PRO A 206 12.59 25.88 6.66
N THR A 207 12.08 24.68 6.96
CA THR A 207 12.79 23.74 7.83
C THR A 207 14.08 23.25 7.17
N GLU A 208 15.21 23.48 7.82
CA GLU A 208 16.52 22.96 7.39
C GLU A 208 16.75 21.58 8.00
N TRP A 209 17.18 20.59 7.22
CA TRP A 209 17.30 19.18 7.63
C TRP A 209 18.75 18.70 7.64
N PHE A 210 19.12 18.00 8.70
CA PHE A 210 20.46 17.48 8.97
C PHE A 210 20.40 16.00 9.36
N ALA A 211 21.50 15.28 9.14
CA ALA A 211 21.69 13.94 9.65
C ALA A 211 21.91 14.03 11.17
N LEU A 212 21.62 12.96 11.90
CA LEU A 212 21.78 12.98 13.35
C LEU A 212 23.27 13.14 13.74
N GLU A 213 24.18 12.61 12.91
CA GLU A 213 25.62 12.70 13.06
C GLU A 213 26.16 14.13 12.86
N GLU A 214 25.40 15.00 12.17
CA GLU A 214 25.72 16.43 12.02
C GLU A 214 25.23 17.26 13.22
N CYS A 215 24.52 16.64 14.17
CA CYS A 215 23.99 17.30 15.35
C CYS A 215 24.88 17.07 16.57
N GLU A 216 24.94 18.06 17.45
CA GLU A 216 25.75 18.03 18.67
C GLU A 216 24.87 17.92 19.94
N VAL A 217 25.43 17.30 20.97
CA VAL A 217 24.88 17.34 22.34
C VAL A 217 25.48 18.56 23.04
N THR A 218 24.62 19.52 23.39
CA THR A 218 25.01 20.73 24.14
C THR A 218 24.34 20.73 25.52
N GLU A 219 24.69 21.71 26.38
CA GLU A 219 24.01 21.91 27.68
C GLU A 219 22.50 22.18 27.54
N ARG A 220 22.06 22.65 26.35
CA ARG A 220 20.64 22.87 26.03
C ARG A 220 19.99 21.65 25.38
N GLY A 221 20.69 20.51 25.33
CA GLY A 221 20.27 19.31 24.64
C GLY A 221 20.74 19.27 23.18
N LEU A 222 19.87 18.78 22.30
CA LEU A 222 20.14 18.60 20.88
C LEU A 222 20.38 19.95 20.18
N SER A 223 21.48 20.07 19.43
CA SER A 223 21.78 21.27 18.64
C SER A 223 22.09 20.88 17.19
N THR A 224 21.42 21.54 16.25
CA THR A 224 21.70 21.39 14.82
C THR A 224 22.60 22.54 14.33
N PRO A 225 23.25 22.42 13.16
CA PRO A 225 23.98 23.54 12.56
C PRO A 225 23.12 24.79 12.33
N ALA A 226 21.80 24.64 12.11
CA ALA A 226 20.88 25.77 12.02
C ALA A 226 20.61 26.42 13.38
N VAL A 227 20.44 25.61 14.44
CA VAL A 227 20.30 26.11 15.81
C VAL A 227 21.55 26.88 16.23
N GLN A 228 22.75 26.34 15.98
CA GLN A 228 24.01 27.04 16.26
C GLN A 228 24.04 28.41 15.59
N ARG A 229 23.69 28.53 14.31
CA ARG A 229 23.61 29.83 13.60
C ARG A 229 22.57 30.77 14.21
N ILE A 230 21.39 30.27 14.58
CA ILE A 230 20.33 31.08 15.21
C ILE A 230 20.80 31.61 16.57
N VAL A 231 21.42 30.75 17.39
CA VAL A 231 21.96 31.13 18.70
C VAL A 231 23.12 32.12 18.53
N GLN A 232 24.09 31.84 17.66
CA GLN A 232 25.22 32.72 17.36
C GLN A 232 24.78 34.10 16.89
N ALA A 233 23.82 34.19 15.96
CA ALA A 233 23.30 35.47 15.47
C ALA A 233 22.64 36.32 16.57
N ARG A 234 22.20 35.69 17.67
CA ARG A 234 21.55 36.37 18.80
C ARG A 234 22.48 36.60 19.99
N SER A 235 23.50 35.78 20.15
CA SER A 235 24.55 35.91 21.16
C SER A 235 25.68 36.83 20.71
N ALA A 236 25.86 37.05 19.40
CA ALA A 236 26.72 38.10 18.89
C ALA A 236 26.27 39.44 19.48
N ALA A 237 27.22 40.21 20.03
CA ALA A 237 26.96 41.53 20.56
C ALA A 237 26.07 42.30 19.57
N ALA A 238 25.00 42.90 20.09
CA ALA A 238 24.06 43.65 19.28
C ALA A 238 24.84 44.51 18.28
N PRO A 239 24.60 44.39 16.95
CA PRO A 239 25.21 45.33 16.02
C PRO A 239 24.95 46.73 16.58
N ALA A 240 26.03 47.50 16.72
CA ALA A 240 26.03 48.84 17.30
C ALA A 240 24.74 49.52 16.89
N LYS A 241 23.92 49.87 17.90
CA LYS A 241 22.57 50.44 17.79
C LYS A 241 22.28 50.79 16.34
N TRP A 242 21.51 49.93 15.68
CA TRP A 242 20.89 50.30 14.42
C TRP A 242 20.22 51.64 14.70
N THR A 243 20.87 52.71 14.25
CA THR A 243 20.19 53.97 14.03
C THR A 243 19.10 53.57 13.05
N PRO A 244 17.81 53.81 13.36
CA PRO A 244 16.79 53.61 12.36
C PRO A 244 17.22 54.51 11.20
N GLY A 245 17.79 53.89 10.15
CA GLY A 245 17.75 54.50 8.85
C GLY A 245 16.29 54.80 8.63
N GLN A 246 15.97 56.08 8.43
CA GLN A 246 14.63 56.56 8.18
C GLN A 246 14.09 55.87 6.91
N ASN A 247 13.64 54.63 7.03
CA ASN A 247 12.65 54.09 6.12
C ASN A 247 11.33 54.57 6.69
N THR A 248 10.85 55.67 6.13
CA THR A 248 9.46 56.10 6.21
C THR A 248 8.61 55.05 5.50
N ASP A 249 8.47 53.87 6.12
CA ASP A 249 7.48 52.89 5.71
C ASP A 249 6.13 53.52 6.03
N THR A 250 5.39 53.88 4.99
CA THR A 250 4.09 54.50 5.17
C THR A 250 3.10 53.47 5.73
N ALA A 251 2.02 53.91 6.37
CA ALA A 251 0.93 53.01 6.75
C ALA A 251 0.41 52.21 5.54
N GLN A 252 0.51 52.78 4.33
CA GLN A 252 0.15 52.14 3.07
C GLN A 252 1.13 51.03 2.67
N ASP A 253 2.44 51.18 2.89
CA ASP A 253 3.42 50.11 2.66
C ASP A 253 3.19 48.90 3.57
N THR A 254 2.72 49.13 4.80
CA THR A 254 2.33 48.03 5.70
C THR A 254 1.09 47.30 5.17
N ARG A 255 0.07 48.02 4.72
CA ARG A 255 -1.16 47.45 4.16
C ARG A 255 -0.89 46.69 2.85
N ALA A 256 -0.02 47.22 1.98
CA ALA A 256 0.43 46.56 0.76
C ALA A 256 1.05 45.18 1.03
N ARG A 257 1.95 45.08 2.01
CA ARG A 257 2.57 43.79 2.39
C ARG A 257 1.57 42.82 3.00
N GLU A 258 0.56 43.31 3.70
CA GLU A 258 -0.52 42.46 4.21
C GLU A 258 -1.34 41.85 3.08
N LEU A 259 -1.72 42.64 2.07
CA LEU A 259 -2.44 42.15 0.88
C LEU A 259 -1.63 41.09 0.12
N LEU A 260 -0.33 41.32 -0.06
CA LEU A 260 0.57 40.31 -0.66
C LEU A 260 0.57 39.00 0.12
N ARG A 261 0.61 39.05 1.45
CA ARG A 261 0.54 37.85 2.31
C ARG A 261 -0.83 37.16 2.22
N LYS A 262 -1.92 37.92 2.21
CA LYS A 262 -3.28 37.38 2.07
C LYS A 262 -3.47 36.68 0.72
N LEU A 263 -2.92 37.23 -0.36
CA LEU A 263 -2.96 36.59 -1.68
C LEU A 263 -2.15 35.27 -1.70
N LEU A 264 -0.96 35.25 -1.08
CA LEU A 264 -0.17 34.02 -0.95
C LEU A 264 -0.88 32.97 -0.09
N TYR A 265 -1.55 33.40 0.99
CA TYR A 265 -2.35 32.52 1.84
C TYR A 265 -3.54 31.93 1.07
N ALA A 266 -4.30 32.77 0.35
CA ALA A 266 -5.41 32.33 -0.49
C ALA A 266 -4.98 31.28 -1.53
N ARG A 267 -3.81 31.46 -2.15
CA ARG A 267 -3.23 30.48 -3.08
C ARG A 267 -2.84 29.17 -2.39
N ARG A 268 -2.28 29.24 -1.19
CA ARG A 268 -1.89 28.05 -0.42
C ARG A 268 -3.09 27.24 0.07
N THR A 269 -4.19 27.92 0.39
CA THR A 269 -5.44 27.28 0.82
C THR A 269 -6.43 27.03 -0.31
N GLU A 270 -6.04 27.32 -1.56
CA GLU A 270 -6.88 27.18 -2.76
C GLU A 270 -8.22 27.94 -2.67
N SER A 271 -8.23 29.05 -1.92
CA SER A 271 -9.42 29.87 -1.69
C SER A 271 -9.58 30.92 -2.79
N ILE A 272 -10.40 30.61 -3.81
CA ILE A 272 -10.68 31.51 -4.94
C ILE A 272 -11.34 32.81 -4.46
N ALA A 273 -12.36 32.73 -3.59
CA ALA A 273 -13.10 33.90 -3.11
C ALA A 273 -12.22 34.89 -2.34
N LEU A 274 -11.29 34.39 -1.52
CA LEU A 274 -10.32 35.23 -0.81
C LEU A 274 -9.34 35.89 -1.78
N ALA A 275 -8.86 35.15 -2.78
CA ALA A 275 -7.98 35.72 -3.81
C ALA A 275 -8.68 36.81 -4.64
N GLU A 276 -9.94 36.60 -5.04
CA GLU A 276 -10.75 37.61 -5.74
C GLU A 276 -10.99 38.87 -4.89
N SER A 277 -11.22 38.71 -3.59
CA SER A 277 -11.35 39.82 -2.66
C SER A 277 -10.06 40.64 -2.57
N VAL A 278 -8.92 39.96 -2.36
CA VAL A 278 -7.61 40.62 -2.27
C VAL A 278 -7.22 41.30 -3.59
N CYS A 279 -7.45 40.64 -4.72
CA CYS A 279 -7.17 41.21 -6.04
C CYS A 279 -8.05 42.44 -6.36
N ARG A 280 -9.25 42.57 -5.76
CA ARG A 280 -10.06 43.80 -5.84
C ARG A 280 -9.52 44.93 -4.97
N GLU A 281 -8.96 44.60 -3.80
CA GLU A 281 -8.46 45.60 -2.85
C GLU A 281 -7.09 46.18 -3.27
N MET A 282 -6.26 45.41 -3.99
CA MET A 282 -4.90 45.83 -4.38
C MET A 282 -4.84 47.11 -5.25
N PRO A 283 -5.70 47.31 -6.28
CA PRO A 283 -5.71 48.54 -7.08
C PRO A 283 -6.17 49.80 -6.32
N GLU A 284 -6.91 49.64 -5.23
CA GLU A 284 -7.42 50.77 -4.43
C GLU A 284 -6.34 51.38 -3.52
N LEU A 285 -5.19 50.70 -3.41
CA LEU A 285 -4.11 51.11 -2.54
C LEU A 285 -3.23 52.19 -3.21
N ALA A 286 -3.42 53.45 -2.81
CA ALA A 286 -2.61 54.58 -3.27
C ALA A 286 -1.55 55.01 -2.24
N GLY A 287 -0.48 55.66 -2.71
CA GLY A 287 0.58 56.21 -1.84
C GLY A 287 1.60 55.19 -1.34
N VAL A 288 1.70 54.04 -2.02
CA VAL A 288 2.68 52.98 -1.76
C VAL A 288 4.02 53.34 -2.39
N SER A 289 5.13 52.91 -1.78
CA SER A 289 6.46 53.08 -2.35
C SER A 289 6.57 52.44 -3.76
N PRO A 290 7.29 53.05 -4.72
CA PRO A 290 7.34 52.57 -6.11
C PRO A 290 7.75 51.10 -6.26
N ARG A 291 8.71 50.65 -5.45
CA ARG A 291 9.17 49.25 -5.43
C ARG A 291 8.07 48.28 -5.00
N LEU A 292 7.25 48.67 -4.02
CA LEU A 292 6.20 47.83 -3.49
C LEU A 292 4.94 47.89 -4.37
N GLN A 293 4.71 49.01 -5.06
CA GLN A 293 3.72 49.11 -6.12
C GLN A 293 4.01 48.11 -7.27
N GLU A 294 5.25 48.02 -7.73
CA GLU A 294 5.64 47.05 -8.76
C GLU A 294 5.38 45.60 -8.30
N GLN A 295 5.63 45.29 -7.03
CA GLN A 295 5.32 43.98 -6.44
C GLN A 295 3.83 43.71 -6.36
N LEU A 296 3.02 44.70 -5.99
CA LEU A 296 1.56 44.60 -6.00
C LEU A 296 1.04 44.33 -7.41
N ASP A 297 1.51 45.07 -8.42
CA ASP A 297 1.07 44.91 -9.81
C ASP A 297 1.44 43.53 -10.36
N ALA A 298 2.65 43.04 -10.07
CA ALA A 298 3.09 41.70 -10.45
C ALA A 298 2.27 40.59 -9.75
N ALA A 299 2.02 40.76 -8.46
CA ALA A 299 1.22 39.82 -7.67
C ALA A 299 -0.25 39.82 -8.11
N LEU A 300 -0.82 40.97 -8.45
CA LEU A 300 -2.17 41.11 -8.99
C LEU A 300 -2.31 40.36 -10.31
N ARG A 301 -1.40 40.59 -11.28
CA ARG A 301 -1.41 39.85 -12.55
C ARG A 301 -1.30 38.33 -12.34
N SER A 302 -0.38 37.90 -11.48
CA SER A 302 -0.23 36.47 -11.16
C SER A 302 -1.46 35.89 -10.46
N GLY A 303 -2.08 36.66 -9.57
CA GLY A 303 -3.29 36.28 -8.83
C GLY A 303 -4.49 36.11 -9.75
N LEU A 304 -4.73 37.05 -10.67
CA LEU A 304 -5.83 36.98 -11.63
C LEU A 304 -5.71 35.78 -12.58
N VAL A 305 -4.51 35.51 -13.11
CA VAL A 305 -4.26 34.31 -13.95
C VAL A 305 -4.51 33.02 -13.16
N TRP A 306 -4.11 32.99 -11.89
CA TRP A 306 -4.36 31.83 -11.03
C TRP A 306 -5.86 31.65 -10.76
N ILE A 307 -6.60 32.73 -10.43
CA ILE A 307 -8.05 32.69 -10.24
C ILE A 307 -8.75 32.12 -11.48
N GLU A 308 -8.41 32.62 -12.68
CA GLU A 308 -9.02 32.16 -13.94
C GLU A 308 -8.79 30.65 -14.15
N LYS A 309 -7.58 30.17 -13.89
CA LYS A 309 -7.23 28.75 -13.99
C LYS A 309 -8.03 27.89 -13.00
N GLU A 310 -8.13 28.31 -11.75
CA GLU A 310 -8.83 27.55 -10.71
C GLU A 310 -10.35 27.57 -10.93
N VAL A 311 -10.93 28.68 -11.38
CA VAL A 311 -12.34 28.77 -11.80
C VAL A 311 -12.60 27.82 -12.98
N GLY A 312 -11.69 27.76 -13.96
CA GLY A 312 -11.78 26.81 -15.07
C GLY A 312 -11.73 25.35 -14.62
N ALA A 313 -10.80 25.01 -13.72
CA ALA A 313 -10.68 23.67 -13.15
C ALA A 313 -11.95 23.27 -12.36
N ARG A 314 -12.50 24.21 -11.57
CA ARG A 314 -13.74 24.02 -10.82
C ARG A 314 -14.93 23.77 -11.75
N ARG A 315 -15.11 24.59 -12.80
CA ARG A 315 -16.16 24.37 -13.82
C ARG A 315 -16.01 23.00 -14.49
N GLY A 316 -14.79 22.60 -14.85
CA GLY A 316 -14.52 21.29 -15.43
C GLY A 316 -14.85 20.13 -14.50
N LEU A 317 -14.62 20.27 -13.20
CA LEU A 317 -14.98 19.30 -12.17
C LEU A 317 -16.51 19.11 -12.11
N PHE A 318 -17.27 20.19 -12.03
CA PHE A 318 -18.73 20.13 -11.95
C PHE A 318 -19.37 19.61 -13.23
N ALA A 319 -18.90 20.02 -14.42
CA ALA A 319 -19.35 19.46 -15.69
C ALA A 319 -19.06 17.94 -15.79
N SER A 320 -17.88 17.50 -15.33
CA SER A 320 -17.55 16.07 -15.29
C SER A 320 -18.44 15.28 -14.32
N LEU A 321 -18.87 15.91 -13.22
CA LEU A 321 -19.79 15.32 -12.25
C LEU A 321 -21.19 15.20 -12.84
N GLU A 322 -21.72 16.26 -13.45
CA GLU A 322 -23.00 16.24 -14.17
C GLU A 322 -23.03 15.14 -15.23
N GLN A 323 -21.99 15.04 -16.05
CA GLN A 323 -21.88 13.98 -17.05
C GLN A 323 -21.87 12.59 -16.40
N ALA A 324 -21.14 12.40 -15.31
CA ALA A 324 -21.11 11.12 -14.60
C ALA A 324 -22.48 10.75 -14.02
N VAL A 325 -23.26 11.75 -13.57
CA VAL A 325 -24.63 11.60 -13.10
C VAL A 325 -25.56 11.20 -14.25
N ALA A 326 -25.47 11.87 -15.40
CA ALA A 326 -26.23 11.53 -16.60
C ALA A 326 -25.95 10.10 -17.09
N GLU A 327 -24.68 9.68 -17.05
CA GLU A 327 -24.23 8.33 -17.41
C GLU A 327 -24.51 7.28 -16.32
N LYS A 328 -25.03 7.67 -15.15
CA LYS A 328 -25.31 6.82 -13.98
C LYS A 328 -24.12 5.96 -13.54
N ARG A 329 -22.88 6.46 -13.70
CA ARG A 329 -21.64 5.75 -13.36
C ARG A 329 -21.30 5.91 -11.88
N ALA A 330 -21.93 5.10 -11.01
CA ALA A 330 -21.83 5.21 -9.55
C ALA A 330 -20.40 5.42 -8.99
N GLY A 331 -19.41 4.69 -9.50
CA GLY A 331 -18.02 4.83 -9.05
C GLY A 331 -17.40 6.19 -9.40
N LYS A 332 -17.69 6.71 -10.60
CA LYS A 332 -17.21 8.02 -11.07
C LYS A 332 -17.93 9.16 -10.34
N VAL A 333 -19.26 9.04 -10.16
CA VAL A 333 -20.07 9.99 -9.38
C VAL A 333 -19.54 10.09 -7.95
N LYS A 334 -19.33 8.97 -7.25
CA LYS A 334 -18.83 8.97 -5.86
C LYS A 334 -17.46 9.63 -5.71
N LYS A 335 -16.55 9.42 -6.68
CA LYS A 335 -15.21 10.03 -6.67
C LYS A 335 -15.29 11.54 -6.90
N LEU A 336 -15.99 11.97 -7.95
CA LEU A 336 -16.10 13.37 -8.32
C LEU A 336 -16.90 14.18 -7.29
N LEU A 337 -17.98 13.61 -6.75
CA LEU A 337 -18.81 14.24 -5.71
C LEU A 337 -18.02 14.57 -4.45
N ARG A 338 -17.07 13.70 -4.05
CA ARG A 338 -16.18 13.99 -2.92
C ARG A 338 -15.33 15.24 -3.18
N HIS A 339 -14.74 15.34 -4.37
CA HIS A 339 -13.92 16.50 -4.73
C HIS A 339 -14.78 17.77 -4.86
N ALA A 340 -15.98 17.65 -5.45
CA ALA A 340 -16.93 18.77 -5.57
C ALA A 340 -17.38 19.30 -4.20
N LYS A 341 -17.70 18.43 -3.25
CA LYS A 341 -18.05 18.81 -1.86
C LYS A 341 -16.89 19.49 -1.13
N THR A 342 -15.65 19.06 -1.38
CA THR A 342 -14.47 19.73 -0.82
C THR A 342 -14.29 21.13 -1.41
N ALA A 343 -14.40 21.27 -2.73
CA ALA A 343 -14.32 22.57 -3.40
C ALA A 343 -15.44 23.52 -2.93
N ALA A 344 -16.65 23.00 -2.70
CA ALA A 344 -17.82 23.78 -2.27
C ALA A 344 -17.79 24.24 -0.80
N LYS A 345 -16.78 23.88 0.00
CA LYS A 345 -16.73 24.22 1.44
C LYS A 345 -16.68 25.72 1.73
N ASP A 346 -15.90 26.46 0.94
CA ASP A 346 -15.60 27.87 1.23
C ASP A 346 -16.52 28.83 0.47
N ALA A 347 -17.01 28.40 -0.69
CA ALA A 347 -18.02 29.08 -1.49
C ALA A 347 -18.72 28.05 -2.38
N CYS A 348 -20.05 28.07 -2.43
CA CYS A 348 -20.86 27.19 -3.27
C CYS A 348 -21.91 28.04 -3.98
N SER A 349 -21.97 27.96 -5.32
CA SER A 349 -23.06 28.58 -6.08
C SER A 349 -24.33 27.72 -6.03
N GLU A 350 -25.49 28.31 -6.37
CA GLU A 350 -26.74 27.57 -6.45
C GLU A 350 -26.68 26.45 -7.50
N GLU A 351 -26.05 26.70 -8.64
CA GLU A 351 -25.84 25.71 -9.69
C GLU A 351 -25.02 24.52 -9.17
N GLU A 352 -23.91 24.79 -8.47
CA GLU A 352 -23.06 23.76 -7.90
C GLU A 352 -23.78 22.93 -6.83
N SER A 353 -24.61 23.58 -6.01
CA SER A 353 -25.45 22.88 -5.04
C SER A 353 -26.43 21.93 -5.73
N ARG A 354 -27.11 22.39 -6.80
CA ARG A 354 -28.03 21.55 -7.58
C ARG A 354 -27.32 20.33 -8.18
N VAL A 355 -26.07 20.47 -8.64
CA VAL A 355 -25.28 19.34 -9.16
C VAL A 355 -24.91 18.36 -8.06
N ILE A 356 -24.52 18.85 -6.88
CA ILE A 356 -24.22 18.01 -5.71
C ILE A 356 -25.47 17.23 -5.29
N ASP A 357 -26.62 17.89 -5.20
CA ASP A 357 -27.89 17.28 -4.82
C ASP A 357 -28.33 16.24 -5.86
N ALA A 358 -28.21 16.56 -7.15
CA ALA A 358 -28.49 15.61 -8.23
C ALA A 358 -27.57 14.38 -8.19
N ALA A 359 -26.30 14.56 -7.81
CA ALA A 359 -25.34 13.47 -7.64
C ALA A 359 -25.65 12.57 -6.44
N ASP A 360 -25.99 13.16 -5.28
CA ASP A 360 -26.45 12.40 -4.11
C ASP A 360 -27.76 11.65 -4.41
N GLY A 361 -28.71 12.30 -5.09
CA GLY A 361 -29.95 11.69 -5.56
C GLY A 361 -29.70 10.52 -6.52
N CYS A 362 -28.77 10.67 -7.46
CA CYS A 362 -28.36 9.61 -8.39
C CYS A 362 -27.78 8.39 -7.64
N LEU A 363 -26.87 8.60 -6.69
CA LEU A 363 -26.31 7.50 -5.89
C LEU A 363 -27.38 6.79 -5.05
N THR A 364 -28.31 7.55 -4.48
CA THR A 364 -29.45 7.01 -3.72
C THR A 364 -30.36 6.18 -4.62
N ALA A 365 -30.70 6.67 -5.81
CA ALA A 365 -31.51 5.95 -6.78
C ALA A 365 -30.84 4.65 -7.27
N ILE A 366 -29.52 4.68 -7.52
CA ILE A 366 -28.75 3.49 -7.90
C ILE A 366 -28.74 2.46 -6.76
N ALA A 367 -28.54 2.89 -5.52
CA ALA A 367 -28.57 2.01 -4.36
C ALA A 367 -29.96 1.38 -4.17
N ALA A 368 -31.03 2.17 -4.30
CA ALA A 368 -32.41 1.69 -4.23
C ALA A 368 -32.71 0.67 -5.34
N ALA A 369 -32.31 0.92 -6.59
CA ALA A 369 -32.49 0.00 -7.70
C ALA A 369 -31.75 -1.33 -7.49
N ARG A 370 -30.50 -1.28 -6.97
CA ARG A 370 -29.72 -2.48 -6.62
C ARG A 370 -30.37 -3.27 -5.49
N SER A 371 -30.87 -2.58 -4.46
CA SER A 371 -31.59 -3.21 -3.35
C SER A 371 -32.89 -3.88 -3.82
N LYS A 372 -33.66 -3.20 -4.69
CA LYS A 372 -34.88 -3.76 -5.29
C LYS A 372 -34.57 -5.02 -6.10
N ARG A 373 -33.54 -4.99 -6.95
CA ARG A 373 -33.09 -6.16 -7.73
C ARG A 373 -32.69 -7.34 -6.83
N LEU A 374 -31.96 -7.07 -5.75
CA LEU A 374 -31.59 -8.10 -4.78
C LEU A 374 -32.83 -8.75 -4.15
N ASN A 375 -33.82 -7.94 -3.76
CA ASN A 375 -35.06 -8.45 -3.19
C ASN A 375 -35.82 -9.31 -4.21
N THR A 376 -35.97 -8.85 -5.45
CA THR A 376 -36.60 -9.65 -6.52
C THR A 376 -35.90 -11.00 -6.72
N LEU A 377 -34.56 -11.04 -6.70
CA LEU A 377 -33.82 -12.30 -6.83
C LEU A 377 -33.99 -13.23 -5.63
N LEU A 378 -34.14 -12.67 -4.42
CA LEU A 378 -34.45 -13.47 -3.22
C LEU A 378 -35.87 -14.03 -3.30
N ASP A 379 -36.84 -13.21 -3.70
CA ASP A 379 -38.25 -13.64 -3.85
C ASP A 379 -38.39 -14.71 -4.94
N ASP A 380 -37.71 -14.54 -6.09
CA ASP A 380 -37.64 -15.52 -7.16
C ASP A 380 -37.08 -16.87 -6.70
N LEU A 381 -36.10 -16.87 -5.79
CA LEU A 381 -35.50 -18.08 -5.23
C LEU A 381 -36.44 -18.72 -4.19
N ASP A 382 -37.08 -17.92 -3.35
CA ASP A 382 -38.05 -18.37 -2.35
C ASP A 382 -39.30 -19.00 -3.02
N GLN A 383 -39.61 -18.62 -4.27
CA GLN A 383 -40.71 -19.19 -5.08
C GLN A 383 -40.32 -20.42 -5.93
N LEU A 384 -39.06 -20.86 -5.91
CA LEU A 384 -38.68 -22.08 -6.64
C LEU A 384 -39.38 -23.32 -6.07
N PRO A 385 -39.73 -24.31 -6.91
CA PRO A 385 -40.28 -25.57 -6.43
C PRO A 385 -39.30 -26.28 -5.48
N PRO A 386 -39.77 -27.21 -4.62
CA PRO A 386 -38.93 -27.90 -3.64
C PRO A 386 -37.71 -28.62 -4.25
N ASP A 387 -37.84 -29.12 -5.48
CA ASP A 387 -36.78 -29.78 -6.26
C ASP A 387 -36.60 -29.09 -7.62
N PRO A 388 -35.94 -27.92 -7.66
CA PRO A 388 -35.72 -27.19 -8.90
C PRO A 388 -34.53 -27.78 -9.67
N ASP A 389 -34.54 -27.64 -11.00
CA ASP A 389 -33.38 -27.97 -11.83
C ASP A 389 -32.10 -27.32 -11.27
N LEU A 390 -31.07 -28.14 -11.03
CA LEU A 390 -29.82 -27.74 -10.41
C LEU A 390 -29.07 -26.65 -11.20
N ASP A 391 -29.17 -26.65 -12.53
CA ASP A 391 -28.51 -25.65 -13.36
C ASP A 391 -29.24 -24.30 -13.30
N VAL A 392 -30.58 -24.33 -13.24
CA VAL A 392 -31.42 -23.14 -13.02
C VAL A 392 -31.15 -22.53 -11.64
N LEU A 393 -31.09 -23.37 -10.59
CA LEU A 393 -30.77 -22.93 -9.24
C LEU A 393 -29.37 -22.29 -9.16
N ARG A 394 -28.36 -22.90 -9.79
CA ARG A 394 -26.99 -22.37 -9.83
C ARG A 394 -26.90 -21.03 -10.55
N ILE A 395 -27.62 -20.85 -11.65
CA ILE A 395 -27.67 -19.58 -12.38
C ILE A 395 -28.29 -18.50 -11.50
N LYS A 396 -29.48 -18.73 -10.92
CA LYS A 396 -30.16 -17.76 -10.07
C LYS A 396 -29.35 -17.39 -8.82
N VAL A 397 -28.72 -18.36 -8.15
CA VAL A 397 -27.85 -18.08 -6.99
C VAL A 397 -26.58 -17.30 -7.39
N ARG A 398 -26.02 -17.54 -8.57
CA ARG A 398 -24.89 -16.74 -9.09
C ARG A 398 -25.32 -15.29 -9.33
N GLU A 399 -26.50 -15.08 -9.88
CA GLU A 399 -27.06 -13.73 -10.07
C GLU A 399 -27.34 -13.03 -8.74
N LEU A 400 -27.85 -13.77 -7.74
CA LEU A 400 -28.04 -13.29 -6.37
C LEU A 400 -26.72 -12.81 -5.76
N LEU A 401 -25.66 -13.62 -5.85
CA LEU A 401 -24.34 -13.27 -5.28
C LEU A 401 -23.75 -12.02 -5.96
N ARG A 402 -23.91 -11.89 -7.28
CA ARG A 402 -23.52 -10.68 -8.02
C ARG A 402 -24.31 -9.46 -7.55
N ALA A 403 -25.64 -9.57 -7.45
CA ALA A 403 -26.50 -8.49 -7.00
C ALA A 403 -26.22 -8.08 -5.54
N ALA A 404 -25.93 -9.03 -4.66
CA ALA A 404 -25.52 -8.79 -3.28
C ALA A 404 -24.19 -8.01 -3.20
N SER A 405 -23.21 -8.40 -4.02
CA SER A 405 -21.93 -7.68 -4.11
C SER A 405 -22.09 -6.26 -4.65
N GLU A 406 -22.99 -6.05 -5.63
CA GLU A 406 -23.28 -4.72 -6.20
C GLU A 406 -24.04 -3.80 -5.22
N ALA A 407 -24.93 -4.37 -4.41
CA ALA A 407 -25.69 -3.65 -3.38
C ALA A 407 -24.81 -3.15 -2.22
N GLY A 408 -23.63 -3.74 -2.02
CA GLY A 408 -22.69 -3.32 -0.98
C GLY A 408 -23.15 -3.76 0.41
N SER A 409 -23.40 -2.80 1.31
CA SER A 409 -23.81 -3.11 2.69
C SER A 409 -25.28 -3.56 2.72
N ILE A 410 -25.51 -4.87 2.74
CA ILE A 410 -26.83 -5.47 2.91
C ILE A 410 -27.04 -5.80 4.40
N GLY A 411 -28.22 -5.52 4.94
CA GLY A 411 -28.52 -5.76 6.36
C GLY A 411 -28.39 -7.24 6.75
N PRO A 412 -28.23 -7.55 8.04
CA PRO A 412 -27.88 -8.89 8.53
C PRO A 412 -28.87 -9.98 8.11
N HIS A 413 -30.17 -9.67 8.10
CA HIS A 413 -31.20 -10.60 7.64
C HIS A 413 -31.03 -11.00 6.16
N ARG A 414 -30.74 -10.02 5.29
CA ARG A 414 -30.52 -10.26 3.86
C ARG A 414 -29.23 -11.04 3.63
N GLN A 415 -28.20 -10.73 4.40
CA GLN A 415 -26.93 -11.46 4.33
C GLN A 415 -27.09 -12.92 4.74
N ALA A 416 -27.85 -13.21 5.79
CA ALA A 416 -28.18 -14.56 6.20
C ALA A 416 -28.94 -15.34 5.11
N LYS A 417 -29.94 -14.71 4.46
CA LYS A 417 -30.66 -15.34 3.33
C LYS A 417 -29.73 -15.65 2.14
N VAL A 418 -28.84 -14.72 1.78
CA VAL A 418 -27.87 -14.93 0.70
C VAL A 418 -26.93 -16.10 1.01
N GLU A 419 -26.42 -16.19 2.23
CA GLU A 419 -25.57 -17.30 2.65
C GLU A 419 -26.34 -18.63 2.73
N ALA A 420 -27.60 -18.63 3.16
CA ALA A 420 -28.45 -19.83 3.16
C ALA A 420 -28.63 -20.39 1.74
N TRP A 421 -28.92 -19.54 0.75
CA TRP A 421 -29.02 -19.96 -0.65
C TRP A 421 -27.68 -20.41 -1.24
N ARG A 422 -26.58 -19.75 -0.86
CA ARG A 422 -25.22 -20.17 -1.22
C ARG A 422 -24.89 -21.55 -0.67
N GLU A 423 -25.28 -21.83 0.57
CA GLU A 423 -25.03 -23.12 1.23
C GLU A 423 -25.98 -24.20 0.70
N ARG A 424 -27.22 -23.87 0.36
CA ARG A 424 -28.16 -24.80 -0.30
C ARG A 424 -27.62 -25.33 -1.63
N VAL A 425 -26.95 -24.50 -2.44
CA VAL A 425 -26.24 -24.94 -3.66
C VAL A 425 -25.02 -25.80 -3.35
N ARG A 426 -24.34 -25.57 -2.22
CA ARG A 426 -23.23 -26.43 -1.77
C ARG A 426 -23.71 -27.78 -1.25
N HIS A 427 -24.87 -27.86 -0.61
CA HIS A 427 -25.45 -29.09 -0.07
C HIS A 427 -26.21 -29.93 -1.12
N THR A 428 -26.89 -29.29 -2.08
CA THR A 428 -27.49 -29.99 -3.24
C THR A 428 -26.42 -30.55 -4.19
N ALA A 429 -25.21 -30.01 -4.16
CA ALA A 429 -24.02 -30.76 -4.52
C ALA A 429 -23.67 -31.73 -3.38
N GLY A 430 -24.43 -32.82 -3.25
CA GLY A 430 -24.15 -33.86 -2.25
C GLY A 430 -22.68 -34.34 -2.31
N PRO A 431 -22.17 -34.97 -1.23
CA PRO A 431 -20.83 -35.54 -1.26
C PRO A 431 -20.76 -36.49 -2.45
N LEU A 432 -19.81 -36.25 -3.36
CA LEU A 432 -19.42 -37.23 -4.35
C LEU A 432 -19.25 -38.55 -3.62
N GLN A 433 -20.14 -39.52 -3.88
CA GLN A 433 -19.90 -40.90 -3.47
C GLN A 433 -18.49 -41.27 -3.97
N PRO A 434 -17.61 -41.83 -3.13
CA PRO A 434 -16.29 -42.28 -3.54
C PRO A 434 -16.45 -43.55 -4.37
N GLY A 435 -16.94 -43.37 -5.59
CA GLY A 435 -17.20 -44.44 -6.55
C GLY A 435 -17.34 -43.81 -7.92
N GLN A 436 -16.36 -44.06 -8.78
CA GLN A 436 -16.41 -43.82 -10.23
C GLN A 436 -16.30 -42.36 -10.70
N GLY A 437 -15.31 -41.64 -10.18
CA GLY A 437 -14.71 -40.52 -10.89
C GLY A 437 -13.25 -40.44 -10.51
N LYS A 438 -12.34 -41.03 -11.32
CA LYS A 438 -10.90 -40.81 -11.16
C LYS A 438 -10.71 -39.29 -11.16
N ARG A 439 -10.39 -38.68 -10.00
CA ARG A 439 -9.97 -37.28 -9.93
C ARG A 439 -8.82 -37.15 -10.91
N LEU A 440 -9.06 -36.51 -12.06
CA LEU A 440 -8.03 -36.24 -13.03
C LEU A 440 -6.95 -35.42 -12.30
N PRO A 441 -5.70 -35.90 -12.27
CA PRO A 441 -4.66 -35.20 -11.54
C PRO A 441 -4.53 -33.79 -12.09
N GLN A 442 -4.58 -32.79 -11.21
CA GLN A 442 -4.47 -31.38 -11.57
C GLN A 442 -3.18 -31.15 -12.39
N LEU A 443 -3.30 -30.98 -13.71
CA LEU A 443 -2.17 -31.04 -14.64
C LEU A 443 -1.16 -29.91 -14.40
N HIS A 444 -1.62 -28.78 -13.86
CA HIS A 444 -0.77 -27.63 -13.50
C HIS A 444 0.28 -27.95 -12.43
N ARG A 445 0.09 -28.98 -11.61
CA ARG A 445 1.11 -29.43 -10.65
C ARG A 445 2.24 -30.23 -11.29
N GLN A 446 2.01 -30.81 -12.47
CA GLN A 446 2.99 -31.62 -13.21
C GLN A 446 3.88 -30.78 -14.15
N VAL A 447 3.48 -29.54 -14.41
CA VAL A 447 4.18 -28.60 -15.31
C VAL A 447 4.69 -27.43 -14.50
N THR A 448 5.96 -27.06 -14.64
CA THR A 448 6.52 -25.90 -13.94
C THR A 448 5.88 -24.60 -14.42
N ARG A 449 5.76 -23.61 -13.52
CA ARG A 449 5.06 -22.35 -13.80
C ARG A 449 5.62 -21.61 -15.03
N LYS A 450 6.92 -21.73 -15.31
CA LYS A 450 7.56 -21.17 -16.52
C LYS A 450 6.94 -21.70 -17.82
N ARG A 451 6.56 -22.98 -17.86
CA ARG A 451 5.99 -23.63 -19.05
C ARG A 451 4.48 -23.42 -19.24
N TRP A 452 3.80 -22.87 -18.23
CA TRP A 452 2.35 -22.67 -18.27
C TRP A 452 1.89 -21.77 -19.41
N LEU A 453 2.73 -20.83 -19.82
CA LEU A 453 2.39 -19.80 -20.79
C LEU A 453 3.13 -19.96 -22.12
N GLU A 454 3.90 -21.02 -22.32
CA GLU A 454 4.75 -21.20 -23.53
C GLU A 454 3.93 -21.36 -24.82
N ARG A 455 2.76 -21.99 -24.74
CA ARG A 455 1.91 -22.31 -25.90
C ARG A 455 0.61 -21.52 -25.88
N ARG A 456 -0.05 -21.34 -27.03
CA ARG A 456 -1.40 -20.77 -27.10
C ARG A 456 -2.42 -21.69 -26.41
N CYS A 457 -3.38 -21.13 -25.69
CA CYS A 457 -4.46 -21.91 -25.08
C CYS A 457 -5.52 -22.27 -26.13
N PRO A 458 -5.80 -23.55 -26.38
CA PRO A 458 -6.82 -23.96 -27.35
C PRO A 458 -8.25 -23.67 -26.88
N ARG A 459 -8.47 -23.54 -25.56
CA ARG A 459 -9.81 -23.31 -24.96
C ARG A 459 -10.27 -21.85 -25.00
N CYS A 460 -9.39 -20.92 -24.61
CA CYS A 460 -9.73 -19.49 -24.55
C CYS A 460 -8.95 -18.62 -25.54
N GLY A 461 -8.14 -19.23 -26.41
CA GLY A 461 -7.38 -18.53 -27.45
C GLY A 461 -6.19 -17.70 -26.98
N ALA A 462 -5.95 -17.59 -25.66
CA ALA A 462 -4.86 -16.78 -25.08
C ALA A 462 -3.50 -17.15 -25.66
N ASN A 463 -2.74 -16.14 -26.12
CA ASN A 463 -1.45 -16.34 -26.78
C ASN A 463 -0.35 -16.79 -25.82
N SER A 464 0.82 -17.14 -26.39
CA SER A 464 2.03 -17.37 -25.59
C SER A 464 2.35 -16.14 -24.73
N GLY A 465 2.78 -16.34 -23.48
CA GLY A 465 3.01 -15.27 -22.50
C GLY A 465 1.75 -14.70 -21.83
N GLN A 466 0.55 -14.95 -22.36
CA GLN A 466 -0.71 -14.43 -21.80
C GLN A 466 -1.43 -15.48 -20.95
N GLN A 467 -1.96 -15.06 -19.78
CA GLN A 467 -2.76 -15.93 -18.92
C GLN A 467 -4.09 -16.32 -19.61
N CYS A 468 -4.60 -17.51 -19.29
CA CYS A 468 -5.90 -17.96 -19.79
C CYS A 468 -7.01 -17.05 -19.25
N ALA A 469 -7.96 -16.64 -20.09
CA ALA A 469 -9.17 -15.95 -19.62
C ALA A 469 -10.04 -16.87 -18.75
N VAL A 470 -10.76 -16.29 -17.79
CA VAL A 470 -11.80 -16.99 -17.01
C VAL A 470 -13.00 -17.24 -17.93
N ASP A 471 -13.48 -18.48 -18.00
CA ASP A 471 -14.56 -18.89 -18.92
C ASP A 471 -15.85 -18.07 -18.77
N THR A 472 -16.04 -17.39 -17.63
CA THR A 472 -17.26 -16.66 -17.28
C THR A 472 -17.15 -15.14 -17.37
N MET A 473 -15.96 -14.57 -17.63
CA MET A 473 -15.73 -13.11 -17.60
C MET A 473 -14.66 -12.69 -18.64
N PRO A 474 -15.05 -12.00 -19.73
CA PRO A 474 -14.10 -11.44 -20.67
C PRO A 474 -13.23 -10.36 -19.98
N GLY A 475 -11.91 -10.51 -20.01
CA GLY A 475 -10.95 -9.54 -19.44
C GLY A 475 -10.36 -9.93 -18.07
N GLU A 476 -10.93 -10.93 -17.38
CA GLU A 476 -10.30 -11.50 -16.18
C GLU A 476 -9.46 -12.73 -16.53
N THR A 477 -8.29 -12.85 -15.90
CA THR A 477 -7.36 -13.95 -16.13
C THR A 477 -7.38 -14.98 -15.00
N ARG A 478 -7.26 -16.26 -15.38
CA ARG A 478 -7.15 -17.39 -14.47
C ARG A 478 -5.75 -17.42 -13.85
N ARG A 479 -5.71 -17.75 -12.56
CA ARG A 479 -4.46 -18.00 -11.82
C ARG A 479 -3.75 -19.29 -12.26
N VAL A 480 -4.50 -20.26 -12.78
CA VAL A 480 -4.01 -21.52 -13.34
C VAL A 480 -4.50 -21.68 -14.78
N PRO A 481 -3.64 -22.10 -15.72
CA PRO A 481 -4.02 -22.34 -17.09
C PRO A 481 -5.11 -23.40 -17.20
N HIS A 482 -5.84 -23.38 -18.31
CA HIS A 482 -6.70 -24.49 -18.71
C HIS A 482 -5.87 -25.77 -18.89
N ASP A 483 -6.41 -26.90 -18.43
CA ASP A 483 -5.74 -28.21 -18.53
C ASP A 483 -5.43 -28.58 -19.99
N GLU A 484 -6.28 -28.14 -20.93
CA GLU A 484 -6.12 -28.27 -22.37
C GLU A 484 -4.88 -27.54 -22.91
N ARG A 485 -4.40 -26.49 -22.22
CA ARG A 485 -3.13 -25.83 -22.54
C ARG A 485 -1.92 -26.64 -22.05
N LEU A 486 -2.07 -27.38 -20.96
CA LEU A 486 -0.99 -28.11 -20.29
C LEU A 486 -0.83 -29.54 -20.80
N LYS A 487 -1.91 -30.18 -21.24
CA LYS A 487 -1.93 -31.54 -21.74
C LYS A 487 -0.88 -31.80 -22.83
N PRO A 488 -0.71 -30.96 -23.87
CA PRO A 488 0.33 -31.17 -24.88
C PRO A 488 1.76 -31.17 -24.31
N ILE A 489 2.04 -30.35 -23.29
CA ILE A 489 3.37 -30.28 -22.64
C ILE A 489 3.66 -31.56 -21.85
N ILE A 490 2.63 -32.09 -21.20
CA ILE A 490 2.72 -33.34 -20.45
C ILE A 490 2.84 -34.53 -21.41
N ASP A 491 2.07 -34.54 -22.48
CA ASP A 491 2.11 -35.60 -23.49
C ASP A 491 3.46 -35.61 -24.22
N GLU A 492 4.01 -34.45 -24.58
CA GLU A 492 5.38 -34.33 -25.13
C GLU A 492 6.44 -34.83 -24.14
N ARG A 493 6.32 -34.50 -22.85
CA ARG A 493 7.24 -35.00 -21.83
C ARG A 493 7.10 -36.52 -21.66
N ARG A 494 5.88 -37.06 -21.70
CA ARG A 494 5.63 -38.51 -21.63
C ARG A 494 6.19 -39.22 -22.86
N GLU A 495 6.08 -38.60 -24.03
CA GLU A 495 6.62 -39.12 -25.27
C GLU A 495 8.15 -39.06 -25.27
N GLN A 496 8.76 -37.98 -24.78
CA GLN A 496 10.21 -37.90 -24.55
C GLN A 496 10.70 -38.92 -23.52
N GLN A 497 9.90 -39.20 -22.47
CA GLN A 497 10.23 -40.27 -21.52
C GLN A 497 10.08 -41.67 -22.14
N ARG A 498 9.10 -41.87 -23.03
CA ARG A 498 8.92 -43.12 -23.80
C ARG A 498 10.00 -43.31 -24.86
N SER A 499 10.47 -42.24 -25.51
CA SER A 499 11.56 -42.33 -26.47
C SER A 499 12.89 -42.60 -25.77
N ARG A 500 13.12 -42.01 -24.58
CA ARG A 500 14.35 -42.20 -23.80
C ARG A 500 14.42 -43.49 -22.98
N ARG A 501 13.29 -44.19 -22.76
CA ARG A 501 13.31 -45.44 -21.98
C ARG A 501 13.95 -46.59 -22.77
N PRO A 502 14.72 -47.47 -22.10
CA PRO A 502 15.19 -48.73 -22.69
C PRO A 502 14.02 -49.58 -23.18
N TRP A 503 14.24 -50.35 -24.25
CA TRP A 503 13.32 -51.41 -24.65
C TRP A 503 13.27 -52.47 -23.54
N ARG A 504 12.06 -52.90 -23.21
CA ARG A 504 11.84 -54.00 -22.27
C ARG A 504 11.94 -55.32 -23.02
N VAL A 505 12.34 -56.38 -22.31
CA VAL A 505 12.54 -57.72 -22.88
C VAL A 505 11.29 -58.26 -23.60
N TYR A 506 10.10 -57.91 -23.12
CA TYR A 506 8.84 -58.36 -23.74
C TYR A 506 8.29 -57.38 -24.78
N GLU A 507 8.95 -56.26 -25.09
CA GLU A 507 8.53 -55.38 -26.18
C GLU A 507 9.06 -55.86 -27.56
N VAL A 508 9.87 -56.92 -27.57
CA VAL A 508 10.49 -57.50 -28.78
C VAL A 508 10.04 -58.94 -28.94
N THR A 509 9.86 -59.40 -30.19
CA THR A 509 9.55 -60.80 -30.50
C THR A 509 10.72 -61.70 -30.12
N CYS A 510 10.43 -62.87 -29.53
CA CYS A 510 11.48 -63.82 -29.15
C CYS A 510 12.05 -64.53 -30.38
N PRO A 511 13.36 -64.45 -30.67
CA PRO A 511 13.96 -65.17 -31.80
C PRO A 511 13.85 -66.69 -31.65
N ASP A 512 13.98 -67.19 -30.42
CA ASP A 512 14.10 -68.63 -30.17
C ASP A 512 12.76 -69.39 -30.19
N CYS A 513 11.65 -68.73 -29.83
CA CYS A 513 10.35 -69.38 -29.73
C CYS A 513 9.21 -68.66 -30.47
N GLY A 514 9.53 -67.59 -31.22
CA GLY A 514 8.56 -66.86 -32.03
C GLY A 514 7.48 -66.09 -31.26
N GLN A 515 7.50 -66.13 -29.92
CA GLN A 515 6.48 -65.49 -29.09
C GLN A 515 6.47 -63.97 -29.31
N GLU A 516 5.29 -63.43 -29.56
CA GLU A 516 5.06 -62.03 -29.88
C GLU A 516 5.38 -61.11 -28.69
N PRO A 517 5.51 -59.79 -28.93
CA PRO A 517 5.56 -58.81 -27.85
C PRO A 517 4.44 -59.02 -26.82
N GLU A 518 4.74 -58.75 -25.56
CA GLU A 518 3.87 -58.94 -24.39
C GLU A 518 3.60 -60.40 -23.99
N GLN A 519 3.89 -61.38 -24.85
CA GLN A 519 3.78 -62.81 -24.53
C GLN A 519 5.03 -63.35 -23.83
N ARG A 520 4.83 -64.20 -22.83
CA ARG A 520 5.95 -64.87 -22.11
C ARG A 520 6.60 -65.93 -23.00
N CYS A 521 7.91 -66.13 -22.82
CA CYS A 521 8.59 -67.23 -23.49
C CYS A 521 8.11 -68.57 -22.92
N THR A 522 8.14 -69.62 -23.74
CA THR A 522 7.71 -70.98 -23.35
C THR A 522 8.66 -71.66 -22.37
N THR A 523 9.80 -71.04 -22.06
CA THR A 523 10.78 -71.52 -21.08
C THR A 523 10.27 -71.32 -19.65
N SER A 524 10.38 -72.37 -18.83
CA SER A 524 9.88 -72.42 -17.45
C SER A 524 10.64 -71.52 -16.46
N GLY A 525 11.68 -70.80 -16.89
CA GLY A 525 12.55 -69.98 -16.04
C GLY A 525 12.63 -68.50 -16.37
N GLY A 526 11.83 -67.99 -17.34
CA GLY A 526 11.87 -66.59 -17.76
C GLY A 526 12.12 -66.40 -19.27
N PRO A 527 12.42 -65.18 -19.72
CA PRO A 527 12.62 -64.92 -21.14
C PRO A 527 13.92 -65.54 -21.65
N HIS A 528 13.92 -66.07 -22.88
CA HIS A 528 15.14 -66.58 -23.49
C HIS A 528 16.23 -65.50 -23.57
N ARG A 529 17.49 -65.92 -23.41
CA ARG A 529 18.65 -65.01 -23.43
C ARG A 529 18.73 -64.20 -24.72
N SER A 530 18.42 -64.81 -25.87
CA SER A 530 18.43 -64.14 -27.18
C SER A 530 17.40 -62.99 -27.23
N ARG A 531 16.24 -63.14 -26.59
CA ARG A 531 15.23 -62.08 -26.47
C ARG A 531 15.72 -60.91 -25.62
N VAL A 532 16.45 -61.21 -24.53
CA VAL A 532 17.03 -60.19 -23.65
C VAL A 532 18.12 -59.40 -24.37
N GLU A 533 19.02 -60.07 -25.10
CA GLU A 533 20.08 -59.41 -25.86
C GLU A 533 19.53 -58.58 -27.02
N LEU A 534 18.50 -59.07 -27.72
CA LEU A 534 17.83 -58.30 -28.78
C LEU A 534 17.19 -57.01 -28.25
N ALA A 535 16.55 -57.04 -27.07
CA ALA A 535 16.03 -55.83 -26.43
C ALA A 535 17.16 -54.83 -26.04
N LYS A 536 18.33 -55.32 -25.62
CA LYS A 536 19.50 -54.46 -25.36
C LYS A 536 20.05 -53.85 -26.66
N GLU A 537 20.10 -54.61 -27.74
CA GLU A 537 20.57 -54.14 -29.04
C GLU A 537 19.65 -53.06 -29.60
N TYR A 538 18.33 -53.26 -29.60
CA TYR A 538 17.39 -52.21 -29.98
C TYR A 538 17.48 -50.96 -29.09
N THR A 539 17.79 -51.13 -27.81
CA THR A 539 18.07 -49.99 -26.92
C THR A 539 19.34 -49.24 -27.32
N ARG A 540 20.41 -49.94 -27.74
CA ARG A 540 21.65 -49.32 -28.23
C ARG A 540 21.44 -48.60 -29.56
N LEU A 541 20.76 -49.23 -30.52
CA LEU A 541 20.43 -48.63 -31.81
C LEU A 541 19.56 -47.37 -31.64
N LYS A 542 18.57 -47.42 -30.74
CA LYS A 542 17.72 -46.26 -30.41
C LYS A 542 18.52 -45.09 -29.83
N LYS A 543 19.53 -45.36 -29.00
CA LYS A 543 20.46 -44.33 -28.46
C LYS A 543 21.38 -43.73 -29.52
N ALA A 544 21.72 -44.47 -30.57
CA ALA A 544 22.57 -43.97 -31.64
C ALA A 544 21.83 -43.03 -32.62
N HIS A 545 20.49 -43.08 -32.65
CA HIS A 545 19.62 -42.31 -33.56
C HIS A 545 18.83 -41.18 -32.86
N SER A 546 19.00 -40.98 -31.54
CA SER A 546 18.37 -39.91 -30.75
C SER A 546 19.41 -38.88 -30.33
#